data_AF-A0A4U7B5D9-F1
#
_entry.id   AF-A0A4U7B5D9-F1
#
_cell.length_a   1.000
_cell.length_b   1.000
_cell.length_c   1.000
_cell.angle_alpha   90.00
_cell.angle_beta   90.00
_cell.angle_gamma   90.00
#
_symmetry.space_group_name_H-M   'P 1'
#
loop_
_entity.id
_entity.type
_entity.pdbx_description
1 polymer ?
#
loop_
_entity_poly.entity_id
_entity_poly.type
_entity_poly.pdbx_seq_one_letter_code
_entity_poly.pdbx_strand_id
1 'polypeptide(L)'
;MSGKTANVVTEEDVRMMYDDFYKFLTECGVNSVKADNGFYPDYVEATGDRRELIYSYQDAFMQAAEKHFGHRAISCMSQTPQNLFYSFLDNGKRPPYAVRNSDDFFPDAPESHTWHIFCNAHNSVLTQHLNILPDWDMFQTAGANAYMHAAARCLSGGPIYITDVPGEHDIDLINQMVAIGFDGRHRILRPGIIGRATEVYDKPHDRRFLRVGAGHLSVRYLGLFNMGEGESMELVTLEAMTRTKSAGSYVVTKHYQKGKKVYVLYNPSDVVPVKLQPNGGHDILAAHPIIKVGSLECAVLGLVGRMTGAAVLESPVRAEEDAAGPGYSISVTIKALGPLAIWLKDGKVYRGDGGIKAHICFPHKNRVQTREVKEIQLGLADDTIAFDIESAWADLVHDSNGTRIPVEDKQALRELDVIISVQA
;
A
#
# COMPACT_ATOMS: atom_id res chain seq x y z
N MET A 1 -37.51 9.29 2.98
CA MET A 1 -37.98 10.59 3.50
C MET A 1 -39.18 11.08 2.68
N SER A 2 -40.28 10.32 2.60
CA SER A 2 -41.44 10.80 1.81
C SER A 2 -42.12 11.96 2.53
N GLY A 3 -42.31 13.09 1.83
CA GLY A 3 -43.08 14.24 2.34
C GLY A 3 -42.29 15.34 3.04
N LYS A 4 -40.95 15.40 2.89
CA LYS A 4 -40.15 16.54 3.34
C LYS A 4 -39.69 17.39 2.15
N THR A 5 -39.91 18.69 2.23
CA THR A 5 -39.37 19.68 1.27
C THR A 5 -38.01 20.16 1.77
N ALA A 6 -37.04 20.27 0.87
CA ALA A 6 -35.71 20.84 1.15
C ALA A 6 -35.39 21.93 0.14
N ASN A 7 -34.71 22.99 0.58
CA ASN A 7 -34.14 23.98 -0.31
C ASN A 7 -32.76 23.48 -0.78
N VAL A 8 -32.51 23.53 -2.08
CA VAL A 8 -31.24 23.14 -2.70
C VAL A 8 -30.71 24.30 -3.53
N VAL A 9 -29.39 24.37 -3.71
CA VAL A 9 -28.78 25.29 -4.67
C VAL A 9 -29.07 24.79 -6.08
N THR A 10 -29.43 25.70 -6.98
CA THR A 10 -29.82 25.37 -8.35
C THR A 10 -28.61 24.90 -9.17
N GLU A 11 -28.90 24.35 -10.36
CA GLU A 11 -27.86 23.95 -11.30
C GLU A 11 -26.94 25.12 -11.70
N GLU A 12 -27.49 26.33 -11.86
CA GLU A 12 -26.72 27.51 -12.28
C GLU A 12 -25.74 27.98 -11.19
N ASP A 13 -26.14 27.88 -9.93
CA ASP A 13 -25.41 28.47 -8.81
C ASP A 13 -24.48 27.48 -8.09
N VAL A 14 -24.67 26.16 -8.25
CA VAL A 14 -23.93 25.15 -7.47
C VAL A 14 -22.41 25.21 -7.70
N ARG A 15 -21.97 25.57 -8.92
CA ARG A 15 -20.55 25.75 -9.22
C ARG A 15 -19.93 26.91 -8.43
N MET A 16 -20.63 28.04 -8.36
CA MET A 16 -20.18 29.21 -7.60
C MET A 16 -20.17 28.90 -6.11
N MET A 17 -21.19 28.21 -5.60
CA MET A 17 -21.25 27.77 -4.20
C MET A 17 -20.02 26.94 -3.80
N TYR A 18 -19.69 25.89 -4.55
CA TYR A 18 -18.52 25.06 -4.25
C TYR A 18 -17.20 25.83 -4.42
N ASP A 19 -17.08 26.66 -5.46
CA ASP A 19 -15.86 27.43 -5.71
C ASP A 19 -15.58 28.42 -4.58
N ASP A 20 -16.59 29.20 -4.17
CA ASP A 20 -16.47 30.19 -3.11
C ASP A 20 -16.22 29.53 -1.75
N PHE A 21 -16.94 28.44 -1.45
CA PHE A 21 -16.77 27.74 -0.19
C PHE A 21 -15.37 27.12 -0.07
N TYR A 22 -14.88 26.45 -1.12
CA TYR A 22 -13.56 25.81 -1.09
C TYR A 22 -12.42 26.82 -1.14
N LYS A 23 -12.60 27.95 -1.83
CA LYS A 23 -11.70 29.10 -1.73
C LYS A 23 -11.62 29.60 -0.29
N PHE A 24 -12.75 29.82 0.37
CA PHE A 24 -12.78 30.24 1.77
C PHE A 24 -12.05 29.24 2.69
N LEU A 25 -12.30 27.93 2.52
CA LEU A 25 -11.64 26.89 3.32
C LEU A 25 -10.11 26.91 3.13
N THR A 26 -9.63 27.02 1.89
CA THR A 26 -8.19 27.09 1.61
C THR A 26 -7.54 28.37 2.15
N GLU A 27 -8.23 29.52 2.07
CA GLU A 27 -7.80 30.77 2.70
C GLU A 27 -7.71 30.64 4.23
N CYS A 28 -8.52 29.78 4.84
CA CYS A 28 -8.44 29.43 6.27
C CYS A 28 -7.34 28.39 6.60
N GLY A 29 -6.57 27.93 5.61
CA GLY A 29 -5.50 26.95 5.79
C GLY A 29 -5.92 25.49 5.75
N VAL A 30 -7.18 25.18 5.39
CA VAL A 30 -7.62 23.80 5.14
C VAL A 30 -6.89 23.26 3.91
N ASN A 31 -6.34 22.05 4.02
CA ASN A 31 -5.50 21.45 2.98
C ASN A 31 -6.11 20.19 2.32
N SER A 32 -7.26 19.73 2.82
CA SER A 32 -8.01 18.58 2.30
C SER A 32 -9.45 18.61 2.79
N VAL A 33 -10.36 17.92 2.10
CA VAL A 33 -11.78 17.83 2.46
C VAL A 33 -12.34 16.42 2.30
N LYS A 34 -13.33 16.06 3.11
CA LYS A 34 -14.22 14.91 2.89
C LYS A 34 -15.62 15.46 2.64
N ALA A 35 -16.16 15.24 1.45
CA ALA A 35 -17.54 15.61 1.13
C ALA A 35 -18.45 14.40 1.36
N ASP A 36 -19.38 14.53 2.29
CA ASP A 36 -20.33 13.48 2.65
C ASP A 36 -21.64 13.59 1.88
N ASN A 37 -22.45 12.52 1.94
CA ASN A 37 -23.76 12.47 1.30
C ASN A 37 -23.74 12.72 -0.22
N GLY A 38 -22.73 12.24 -0.95
CA GLY A 38 -22.64 12.44 -2.41
C GLY A 38 -23.80 11.85 -3.24
N PHE A 39 -24.64 11.02 -2.63
CA PHE A 39 -25.86 10.44 -3.20
C PHE A 39 -27.11 11.29 -3.02
N TYR A 40 -27.09 12.35 -2.20
CA TYR A 40 -28.31 13.06 -1.77
C TYR A 40 -29.18 13.59 -2.93
N PRO A 41 -28.62 14.10 -4.04
CA PRO A 41 -29.44 14.51 -5.19
C PRO A 41 -30.34 13.39 -5.75
N ASP A 42 -30.01 12.11 -5.54
CA ASP A 42 -30.82 10.96 -5.98
C ASP A 42 -32.17 10.84 -5.24
N TYR A 43 -32.29 11.46 -4.06
CA TYR A 43 -33.55 11.52 -3.30
C TYR A 43 -34.58 12.53 -3.83
N VAL A 44 -34.21 13.39 -4.78
CA VAL A 44 -35.15 14.37 -5.35
C VAL A 44 -36.24 13.62 -6.13
N GLU A 45 -37.50 13.78 -5.71
CA GLU A 45 -38.64 13.07 -6.33
C GLU A 45 -38.95 13.58 -7.74
N ALA A 46 -38.80 14.89 -7.97
CA ALA A 46 -38.99 15.52 -9.27
C ALA A 46 -37.90 15.04 -10.25
N THR A 47 -38.31 14.29 -11.27
CA THR A 47 -37.37 13.61 -12.17
C THR A 47 -36.51 14.55 -13.03
N GLY A 48 -37.06 15.72 -13.40
CA GLY A 48 -36.33 16.78 -14.11
C GLY A 48 -35.21 17.34 -13.25
N ASP A 49 -35.58 17.95 -12.13
CA ASP A 49 -34.64 18.53 -11.16
C ASP A 49 -33.58 17.51 -10.71
N ARG A 50 -33.99 16.27 -10.39
CA ARG A 50 -33.03 15.20 -10.03
C ARG A 50 -31.98 14.97 -11.11
N ARG A 51 -32.41 14.89 -12.38
CA ARG A 51 -31.52 14.62 -13.51
C ARG A 51 -30.50 15.76 -13.68
N GLU A 52 -30.92 17.00 -13.53
CA GLU A 52 -30.07 18.18 -13.68
C GLU A 52 -29.12 18.33 -12.49
N LEU A 53 -29.63 18.21 -11.26
CA LEU A 53 -28.86 18.42 -10.04
C LEU A 53 -27.79 17.35 -9.81
N ILE A 54 -28.06 16.06 -10.08
CA ILE A 54 -27.08 14.97 -9.85
C ILE A 54 -25.74 15.28 -10.53
N TYR A 55 -25.76 15.60 -11.83
CA TYR A 55 -24.54 15.84 -12.59
C TYR A 55 -23.90 17.18 -12.24
N SER A 56 -24.70 18.23 -12.07
CA SER A 56 -24.19 19.57 -11.79
C SER A 56 -23.55 19.67 -10.40
N TYR A 57 -24.07 18.97 -9.38
CA TYR A 57 -23.42 18.86 -8.08
C TYR A 57 -22.12 18.05 -8.14
N GLN A 58 -22.10 16.94 -8.86
CA GLN A 58 -20.89 16.13 -9.02
C GLN A 58 -19.77 16.92 -9.72
N ASP A 59 -20.10 17.57 -10.83
CA ASP A 59 -19.16 18.40 -11.60
C ASP A 59 -18.63 19.55 -10.76
N ALA A 60 -19.51 20.28 -10.06
CA ALA A 60 -19.12 21.39 -9.20
C ALA A 60 -18.18 20.94 -8.08
N PHE A 61 -18.53 19.84 -7.39
CA PHE A 61 -17.69 19.27 -6.34
C PHE A 61 -16.30 18.87 -6.88
N MET A 62 -16.25 18.07 -7.94
CA MET A 62 -14.99 17.56 -8.46
C MET A 62 -14.08 18.67 -8.99
N GLN A 63 -14.64 19.64 -9.73
CA GLN A 63 -13.86 20.76 -10.28
C GLN A 63 -13.35 21.68 -9.19
N ALA A 64 -14.18 22.03 -8.19
CA ALA A 64 -13.76 22.85 -7.07
C ALA A 64 -12.72 22.11 -6.21
N ALA A 65 -12.90 20.81 -5.97
CA ALA A 65 -11.95 20.00 -5.22
C ALA A 65 -10.58 19.97 -5.90
N GLU A 66 -10.55 19.71 -7.21
CA GLU A 66 -9.31 19.74 -8.01
C GLU A 66 -8.65 21.12 -7.97
N LYS A 67 -9.42 22.20 -8.17
CA LYS A 67 -8.91 23.57 -8.19
C LYS A 67 -8.28 23.99 -6.85
N HIS A 68 -8.95 23.70 -5.73
CA HIS A 68 -8.59 24.24 -4.42
C HIS A 68 -7.74 23.29 -3.58
N PHE A 69 -7.99 21.98 -3.68
CA PHE A 69 -7.31 20.97 -2.88
C PHE A 69 -6.41 20.05 -3.71
N GLY A 70 -6.47 20.13 -5.04
CA GLY A 70 -5.90 19.11 -5.93
C GLY A 70 -6.65 17.80 -5.75
N HIS A 71 -5.93 16.69 -5.69
CA HIS A 71 -6.54 15.36 -5.44
C HIS A 71 -6.71 15.03 -3.94
N ARG A 72 -6.67 16.03 -3.05
CA ARG A 72 -6.82 15.85 -1.59
C ARG A 72 -8.27 16.04 -1.15
N ALA A 73 -9.18 15.34 -1.81
CA ALA A 73 -10.59 15.36 -1.49
C ALA A 73 -11.17 13.95 -1.55
N ILE A 74 -11.99 13.60 -0.56
CA ILE A 74 -12.69 12.31 -0.49
C ILE A 74 -14.14 12.53 -0.89
N SER A 75 -14.61 11.73 -1.85
CA SER A 75 -16.03 11.60 -2.17
C SER A 75 -16.64 10.49 -1.31
N CYS A 76 -17.54 10.83 -0.40
CA CYS A 76 -18.17 9.90 0.53
C CYS A 76 -19.65 9.70 0.21
N MET A 77 -20.16 8.50 0.51
CA MET A 77 -21.52 8.05 0.20
C MET A 77 -21.91 8.31 -1.26
N SER A 78 -20.99 8.06 -2.20
CA SER A 78 -21.11 8.51 -3.59
C SER A 78 -21.09 7.34 -4.59
N GLN A 79 -21.61 6.18 -4.21
CA GLN A 79 -21.60 4.96 -5.02
C GLN A 79 -22.93 4.67 -5.74
N THR A 80 -23.77 5.68 -5.94
CA THR A 80 -24.93 5.52 -6.82
C THR A 80 -24.46 5.24 -8.25
N PRO A 81 -25.23 4.50 -9.07
CA PRO A 81 -24.87 4.22 -10.45
C PRO A 81 -24.53 5.49 -11.24
N GLN A 82 -25.24 6.59 -11.01
CA GLN A 82 -25.03 7.87 -11.67
C GLN A 82 -23.65 8.42 -11.33
N ASN A 83 -23.25 8.42 -10.06
CA ASN A 83 -21.90 8.88 -9.67
C ASN A 83 -20.82 7.95 -10.24
N LEU A 84 -20.99 6.63 -10.13
CA LEU A 84 -20.01 5.63 -10.59
C LEU A 84 -19.77 5.69 -12.10
N PHE A 85 -20.84 5.80 -12.90
CA PHE A 85 -20.76 5.71 -14.35
C PHE A 85 -20.62 7.07 -15.05
N TYR A 86 -20.80 8.19 -14.35
CA TYR A 86 -20.59 9.53 -14.90
C TYR A 86 -19.24 10.11 -14.48
N SER A 87 -19.04 10.32 -13.17
CA SER A 87 -17.86 10.99 -12.63
C SER A 87 -16.63 10.09 -12.57
N PHE A 88 -16.83 8.82 -12.24
CA PHE A 88 -15.74 7.90 -11.94
C PHE A 88 -15.45 6.92 -13.09
N LEU A 89 -16.26 6.90 -14.14
CA LEU A 89 -15.97 6.16 -15.36
C LEU A 89 -15.04 6.99 -16.26
N ASP A 90 -13.74 7.03 -15.93
CA ASP A 90 -12.72 7.66 -16.78
C ASP A 90 -11.74 6.61 -17.32
N ASN A 91 -11.40 6.74 -18.60
CA ASN A 91 -10.52 5.87 -19.37
C ASN A 91 -9.05 6.28 -19.25
N GLY A 92 -8.62 6.78 -18.09
CA GLY A 92 -7.22 7.13 -17.81
C GLY A 92 -6.78 8.55 -18.19
N LYS A 93 -7.70 9.51 -18.33
CA LYS A 93 -7.35 10.91 -18.62
C LYS A 93 -7.06 11.76 -17.38
N ARG A 94 -7.57 11.34 -16.22
CA ARG A 94 -7.40 12.03 -14.94
C ARG A 94 -6.81 11.08 -13.89
N PRO A 95 -6.11 11.60 -12.87
CA PRO A 95 -5.70 10.79 -11.73
C PRO A 95 -6.92 10.18 -11.00
N PRO A 96 -6.77 9.02 -10.34
CA PRO A 96 -7.86 8.42 -9.56
C PRO A 96 -8.32 9.33 -8.42
N TYR A 97 -9.64 9.37 -8.20
CA TYR A 97 -10.24 10.15 -7.12
C TYR A 97 -10.46 9.28 -5.88
N ALA A 98 -10.21 9.81 -4.67
CA ALA A 98 -10.47 9.06 -3.45
C ALA A 98 -11.98 8.95 -3.21
N VAL A 99 -12.52 7.72 -3.22
CA VAL A 99 -13.95 7.46 -3.04
C VAL A 99 -14.15 6.46 -1.92
N ARG A 100 -14.99 6.79 -0.94
CA ARG A 100 -15.40 5.88 0.13
C ARG A 100 -15.91 4.58 -0.48
N ASN A 101 -15.29 3.46 -0.10
CA ASN A 101 -15.48 2.18 -0.75
C ASN A 101 -16.40 1.21 0.02
N SER A 102 -17.02 1.67 1.11
CA SER A 102 -17.96 0.93 1.96
C SER A 102 -18.92 1.88 2.68
N ASP A 103 -19.84 1.32 3.45
CA ASP A 103 -20.49 2.05 4.55
C ASP A 103 -19.48 2.33 5.69
N ASP A 104 -19.90 3.08 6.70
CA ASP A 104 -19.06 3.53 7.80
C ASP A 104 -18.46 2.37 8.62
N PHE A 105 -17.24 2.59 9.11
CA PHE A 105 -16.60 1.76 10.11
C PHE A 105 -17.16 2.06 11.51
N PHE A 106 -17.66 1.03 12.21
CA PHE A 106 -18.24 1.13 13.54
C PHE A 106 -17.37 0.41 14.59
N PRO A 107 -16.40 1.07 15.24
CA PRO A 107 -15.43 0.42 16.13
C PRO A 107 -16.06 -0.28 17.35
N ASP A 108 -17.21 0.21 17.82
CA ASP A 108 -17.90 -0.33 18.99
C ASP A 108 -18.83 -1.51 18.69
N ALA A 109 -18.95 -1.90 17.41
CA ALA A 109 -19.77 -3.02 16.95
C ALA A 109 -18.87 -4.18 16.48
N PRO A 110 -18.67 -5.24 17.29
CA PRO A 110 -17.76 -6.35 16.98
C PRO A 110 -17.99 -6.99 15.60
N GLU A 111 -19.26 -7.15 15.21
CA GLU A 111 -19.67 -7.71 13.91
C GLU A 111 -19.30 -6.83 12.72
N SER A 112 -19.05 -5.53 12.94
CA SER A 112 -18.73 -4.60 11.86
C SER A 112 -17.32 -4.80 11.33
N HIS A 113 -16.37 -5.28 12.14
CA HIS A 113 -14.95 -5.33 11.77
C HIS A 113 -14.69 -6.24 10.56
N THR A 114 -15.14 -7.48 10.64
CA THR A 114 -14.95 -8.48 9.57
C THR A 114 -15.80 -8.13 8.35
N TRP A 115 -17.05 -7.69 8.57
CA TRP A 115 -17.96 -7.23 7.51
C TRP A 115 -17.39 -6.05 6.74
N HIS A 116 -16.82 -5.05 7.43
CA HIS A 116 -16.25 -3.85 6.82
C HIS A 116 -15.09 -4.20 5.86
N ILE A 117 -14.18 -5.09 6.27
CA ILE A 117 -13.08 -5.54 5.40
C ILE A 117 -13.64 -6.35 4.22
N PHE A 118 -14.61 -7.23 4.47
CA PHE A 118 -15.29 -8.01 3.43
C PHE A 118 -15.92 -7.10 2.37
N CYS A 119 -16.72 -6.11 2.76
CA CYS A 119 -17.37 -5.17 1.84
C CYS A 119 -16.35 -4.40 1.00
N ASN A 120 -15.31 -3.86 1.63
CA ASN A 120 -14.28 -3.11 0.92
C ASN A 120 -13.52 -3.96 -0.09
N ALA A 121 -13.14 -5.18 0.28
CA ALA A 121 -12.45 -6.09 -0.62
C ALA A 121 -13.33 -6.44 -1.84
N HIS A 122 -14.61 -6.70 -1.64
CA HIS A 122 -15.55 -7.05 -2.71
C HIS A 122 -15.94 -5.85 -3.58
N ASN A 123 -16.21 -4.69 -3.00
CA ASN A 123 -16.50 -3.47 -3.76
C ASN A 123 -15.32 -3.08 -4.66
N SER A 124 -14.09 -3.34 -4.20
CA SER A 124 -12.86 -3.14 -4.98
C SER A 124 -12.77 -4.02 -6.23
N VAL A 125 -13.55 -5.10 -6.34
CA VAL A 125 -13.67 -5.88 -7.58
C VAL A 125 -14.28 -5.05 -8.71
N LEU A 126 -15.26 -4.19 -8.41
CA LEU A 126 -15.84 -3.25 -9.37
C LEU A 126 -15.03 -1.96 -9.46
N THR A 127 -14.71 -1.33 -8.33
CA THR A 127 -14.12 0.02 -8.32
C THR A 127 -12.71 0.07 -8.92
N GLN A 128 -11.98 -1.05 -9.00
CA GLN A 128 -10.70 -1.13 -9.76
C GLN A 128 -10.82 -0.82 -11.24
N HIS A 129 -12.03 -0.97 -11.81
CA HIS A 129 -12.30 -0.70 -13.23
C HIS A 129 -12.79 0.73 -13.46
N LEU A 130 -12.87 1.52 -12.39
CA LEU A 130 -13.24 2.93 -12.40
C LEU A 130 -11.99 3.76 -12.05
N ASN A 131 -12.05 5.06 -12.32
CA ASN A 131 -11.02 6.02 -11.94
C ASN A 131 -11.10 6.40 -10.46
N ILE A 132 -11.09 5.37 -9.61
CA ILE A 132 -11.27 5.45 -8.16
C ILE A 132 -10.02 4.94 -7.46
N LEU A 133 -9.55 5.69 -6.48
CA LEU A 133 -8.71 5.21 -5.41
C LEU A 133 -9.63 4.81 -4.24
N PRO A 134 -9.82 3.51 -3.94
CA PRO A 134 -10.78 3.10 -2.94
C PRO A 134 -10.33 3.55 -1.53
N ASP A 135 -11.13 4.37 -0.88
CA ASP A 135 -10.99 4.73 0.53
C ASP A 135 -11.68 3.65 1.39
N TRP A 136 -10.87 2.85 2.09
CA TRP A 136 -11.32 1.79 3.00
C TRP A 136 -11.64 2.31 4.41
N ASP A 137 -11.99 3.59 4.53
CA ASP A 137 -12.33 4.26 5.78
C ASP A 137 -11.19 4.31 6.82
N MET A 138 -11.40 5.18 7.79
CA MET A 138 -10.63 5.25 9.01
C MET A 138 -10.67 3.94 9.80
N PHE A 139 -9.73 3.79 10.72
CA PHE A 139 -9.75 2.74 11.73
C PHE A 139 -9.03 3.21 12.99
N GLN A 140 -9.10 2.42 14.05
CA GLN A 140 -8.38 2.67 15.29
C GLN A 140 -7.15 1.77 15.38
N THR A 141 -6.00 2.35 15.73
CA THR A 141 -4.77 1.61 16.01
C THR A 141 -4.74 1.06 17.43
N ALA A 142 -5.59 1.60 18.32
CA ALA A 142 -5.87 1.00 19.61
C ALA A 142 -6.96 -0.08 19.49
N GLY A 143 -6.78 -1.20 20.20
CA GLY A 143 -7.82 -2.23 20.38
C GLY A 143 -7.52 -3.59 19.73
N ALA A 144 -8.41 -4.55 19.97
CA ALA A 144 -8.19 -5.96 19.66
C ALA A 144 -8.07 -6.26 18.15
N ASN A 145 -8.76 -5.47 17.31
CA ASN A 145 -8.82 -5.67 15.86
C ASN A 145 -7.88 -4.75 15.06
N ALA A 146 -7.08 -3.93 15.76
CA ALA A 146 -6.27 -2.88 15.14
C ALA A 146 -5.31 -3.40 14.07
N TYR A 147 -4.57 -4.47 14.38
CA TYR A 147 -3.60 -5.08 13.45
C TYR A 147 -4.28 -5.66 12.20
N MET A 148 -5.47 -6.24 12.36
CA MET A 148 -6.26 -6.75 11.25
C MET A 148 -6.68 -5.60 10.31
N HIS A 149 -7.19 -4.51 10.88
CA HIS A 149 -7.58 -3.34 10.09
C HIS A 149 -6.37 -2.68 9.42
N ALA A 150 -5.24 -2.54 10.11
CA ALA A 150 -4.01 -2.04 9.55
C ALA A 150 -3.54 -2.86 8.35
N ALA A 151 -3.52 -4.19 8.47
CA ALA A 151 -3.18 -5.10 7.37
C ALA A 151 -4.10 -4.90 6.16
N ALA A 152 -5.41 -4.81 6.38
CA ALA A 152 -6.38 -4.54 5.33
C ALA A 152 -6.15 -3.16 4.65
N ARG A 153 -5.90 -2.10 5.42
CA ARG A 153 -5.65 -0.75 4.89
C ARG A 153 -4.32 -0.67 4.13
N CYS A 154 -3.26 -1.34 4.59
CA CYS A 154 -2.01 -1.46 3.85
C CYS A 154 -2.20 -2.15 2.49
N LEU A 155 -3.02 -3.20 2.43
CA LEU A 155 -3.31 -3.92 1.19
C LEU A 155 -4.25 -3.18 0.25
N SER A 156 -5.12 -2.30 0.77
CA SER A 156 -6.11 -1.56 -0.04
C SER A 156 -5.48 -0.81 -1.22
N GLY A 157 -4.24 -0.34 -1.06
CA GLY A 157 -3.62 0.60 -2.00
C GLY A 157 -4.20 2.02 -1.89
N GLY A 158 -5.16 2.26 -0.99
CA GLY A 158 -5.82 3.53 -0.77
C GLY A 158 -5.11 4.44 0.23
N PRO A 159 -5.79 5.51 0.69
CA PRO A 159 -5.39 6.28 1.85
C PRO A 159 -5.58 5.50 3.17
N ILE A 160 -4.91 5.94 4.22
CA ILE A 160 -5.02 5.38 5.58
C ILE A 160 -5.31 6.54 6.53
N TYR A 161 -6.40 6.45 7.27
CA TYR A 161 -6.81 7.42 8.28
C TYR A 161 -6.95 6.74 9.63
N ILE A 162 -6.47 7.41 10.68
CA ILE A 162 -6.54 6.92 12.05
C ILE A 162 -7.50 7.80 12.83
N THR A 163 -8.38 7.19 13.62
CA THR A 163 -9.42 7.89 14.40
C THR A 163 -9.29 7.61 15.91
N ASP A 164 -8.09 7.27 16.36
CA ASP A 164 -7.82 7.12 17.80
C ASP A 164 -8.01 8.45 18.52
N VAL A 165 -8.27 8.34 19.82
CA VAL A 165 -8.15 9.47 20.74
C VAL A 165 -6.71 10.03 20.64
N PRO A 166 -6.53 11.36 20.51
CA PRO A 166 -5.21 11.97 20.45
C PRO A 166 -4.32 11.53 21.62
N GLY A 167 -3.14 11.00 21.30
CA GLY A 167 -2.17 10.50 22.28
C GLY A 167 -2.29 9.02 22.63
N GLU A 168 -3.32 8.32 22.13
CA GLU A 168 -3.55 6.89 22.39
C GLU A 168 -3.18 5.99 21.19
N HIS A 169 -2.36 6.49 20.28
CA HIS A 169 -1.93 5.76 19.10
C HIS A 169 -0.98 4.60 19.44
N ASP A 170 -1.19 3.44 18.81
CA ASP A 170 -0.18 2.38 18.77
C ASP A 170 0.89 2.73 17.73
N ILE A 171 1.97 3.34 18.20
CA ILE A 171 3.09 3.78 17.35
C ILE A 171 3.82 2.59 16.70
N ASP A 172 3.89 1.44 17.38
CA ASP A 172 4.55 0.25 16.84
C ASP A 172 3.75 -0.30 15.66
N LEU A 173 2.41 -0.31 15.77
CA LEU A 173 1.53 -0.65 14.66
C LEU A 173 1.65 0.35 13.50
N ILE A 174 1.64 1.66 13.79
CA ILE A 174 1.82 2.70 12.76
C ILE A 174 3.12 2.51 12.00
N ASN A 175 4.20 2.23 12.72
CA ASN A 175 5.51 1.98 12.12
C ASN A 175 5.47 0.78 11.16
N GLN A 176 4.61 -0.22 11.32
CA GLN A 176 4.51 -1.31 10.34
C GLN A 176 3.85 -0.90 9.01
N MET A 177 3.14 0.23 8.97
CA MET A 177 2.45 0.73 7.78
C MET A 177 3.24 1.77 6.98
N VAL A 178 4.20 2.44 7.65
CA VAL A 178 4.92 3.60 7.10
C VAL A 178 6.44 3.40 7.12
N ALA A 179 7.13 4.20 6.33
CA ALA A 179 8.59 4.35 6.38
C ALA A 179 8.97 5.82 6.24
N ILE A 180 10.16 6.21 6.70
CA ILE A 180 10.65 7.59 6.60
C ILE A 180 11.27 7.81 5.22
N GLY A 181 10.82 8.81 4.48
CA GLY A 181 11.45 9.24 3.24
C GLY A 181 12.79 9.94 3.47
N PHE A 182 13.58 10.09 2.41
CA PHE A 182 14.85 10.85 2.45
C PHE A 182 14.66 12.33 2.81
N ASP A 183 13.45 12.86 2.67
CA ASP A 183 13.02 14.19 3.10
C ASP A 183 12.66 14.27 4.60
N GLY A 184 12.73 13.15 5.33
CA GLY A 184 12.40 13.03 6.76
C GLY A 184 10.90 12.92 7.05
N ARG A 185 10.05 12.78 6.03
CA ARG A 185 8.60 12.65 6.20
C ARG A 185 8.16 11.20 6.18
N HIS A 186 7.15 10.85 6.97
CA HIS A 186 6.52 9.53 6.88
C HIS A 186 5.86 9.33 5.52
N ARG A 187 6.02 8.13 4.96
CA ARG A 187 5.45 7.67 3.70
C ARG A 187 4.70 6.38 3.96
N ILE A 188 3.45 6.33 3.51
CA ILE A 188 2.66 5.09 3.51
C ILE A 188 3.25 4.17 2.44
N LEU A 189 3.52 2.91 2.81
CA LEU A 189 4.03 1.90 1.88
C LEU A 189 2.87 1.31 1.06
N ARG A 190 2.36 2.11 0.13
CA ARG A 190 1.17 1.82 -0.66
C ARG A 190 1.48 0.89 -1.86
N PRO A 191 0.85 -0.30 -1.95
CA PRO A 191 0.91 -1.12 -3.16
C PRO A 191 0.39 -0.37 -4.40
N GLY A 192 0.99 -0.61 -5.56
CA GLY A 192 0.62 0.07 -6.81
C GLY A 192 -0.60 -0.56 -7.50
N ILE A 193 -0.89 -1.82 -7.18
CA ILE A 193 -2.08 -2.57 -7.59
C ILE A 193 -2.97 -2.67 -6.36
N ILE A 194 -4.14 -2.05 -6.43
CA ILE A 194 -5.08 -1.98 -5.31
C ILE A 194 -5.58 -3.36 -4.87
N GLY A 195 -5.84 -3.45 -3.56
CA GLY A 195 -6.33 -4.65 -2.91
C GLY A 195 -7.79 -4.94 -3.25
N ARG A 196 -8.09 -6.21 -3.51
CA ARG A 196 -9.46 -6.68 -3.77
C ARG A 196 -9.65 -8.14 -3.41
N ALA A 197 -10.89 -8.55 -3.23
CA ALA A 197 -11.24 -9.96 -3.09
C ALA A 197 -10.73 -10.77 -4.29
N THR A 198 -10.04 -11.89 -4.05
CA THR A 198 -9.59 -12.79 -5.13
C THR A 198 -10.63 -13.83 -5.51
N GLU A 199 -11.56 -14.12 -4.60
CA GLU A 199 -12.68 -15.04 -4.78
C GLU A 199 -13.97 -14.21 -4.65
N VAL A 200 -14.92 -14.40 -5.59
CA VAL A 200 -16.09 -13.50 -5.76
C VAL A 200 -17.35 -14.07 -5.10
N TYR A 201 -17.32 -15.34 -4.69
CA TYR A 201 -18.48 -16.07 -4.15
C TYR A 201 -18.30 -16.49 -2.69
N ASP A 202 -17.33 -15.91 -1.99
CA ASP A 202 -17.11 -16.19 -0.58
C ASP A 202 -18.24 -15.62 0.26
N LYS A 203 -18.69 -16.39 1.26
CA LYS A 203 -19.57 -15.86 2.30
C LYS A 203 -18.71 -15.34 3.46
N PRO A 204 -19.09 -14.24 4.14
CA PRO A 204 -18.31 -13.66 5.24
C PRO A 204 -17.96 -14.61 6.40
N HIS A 205 -18.62 -15.76 6.51
CA HIS A 205 -18.40 -16.77 7.56
C HIS A 205 -18.18 -18.18 7.01
N ASP A 206 -17.75 -18.31 5.74
CA ASP A 206 -17.37 -19.62 5.21
C ASP A 206 -16.08 -20.13 5.89
N ARG A 207 -15.77 -21.41 5.74
CA ARG A 207 -14.56 -22.05 6.26
C ARG A 207 -13.27 -21.58 5.56
N ARG A 208 -13.39 -20.68 4.58
CA ARG A 208 -12.26 -20.08 3.86
C ARG A 208 -11.94 -18.72 4.43
N PHE A 209 -10.66 -18.38 4.43
CA PHE A 209 -10.20 -17.04 4.72
C PHE A 209 -10.67 -16.08 3.62
N LEU A 210 -11.10 -14.88 4.00
CA LEU A 210 -11.22 -13.81 3.03
C LEU A 210 -9.82 -13.52 2.48
N ARG A 211 -9.68 -13.58 1.15
CA ARG A 211 -8.42 -13.36 0.45
C ARG A 211 -8.42 -12.02 -0.26
N VAL A 212 -7.49 -11.14 0.14
CA VAL A 212 -7.29 -9.82 -0.47
C VAL A 212 -6.00 -9.82 -1.28
N GLY A 213 -6.14 -9.84 -2.61
CA GLY A 213 -5.02 -9.78 -3.54
C GLY A 213 -4.65 -8.34 -3.85
N ALA A 214 -3.38 -7.99 -3.65
CA ALA A 214 -2.80 -6.70 -4.00
C ALA A 214 -1.44 -6.92 -4.70
N GLY A 215 -0.78 -5.85 -5.13
CA GLY A 215 0.53 -6.00 -5.74
C GLY A 215 1.30 -4.70 -5.88
N HIS A 216 2.59 -4.81 -6.09
CA HIS A 216 3.44 -3.65 -6.33
C HIS A 216 4.57 -4.06 -7.27
N LEU A 217 4.69 -3.40 -8.41
CA LEU A 217 5.57 -3.82 -9.51
C LEU A 217 5.36 -5.31 -9.83
N SER A 218 6.39 -6.14 -9.68
CA SER A 218 6.35 -7.59 -9.89
C SER A 218 6.04 -8.40 -8.62
N VAL A 219 5.99 -7.77 -7.45
CA VAL A 219 5.63 -8.42 -6.18
C VAL A 219 4.11 -8.55 -6.09
N ARG A 220 3.65 -9.69 -5.56
CA ARG A 220 2.24 -9.97 -5.34
C ARG A 220 1.98 -10.21 -3.86
N TYR A 221 0.95 -9.57 -3.33
CA TYR A 221 0.52 -9.73 -1.96
C TYR A 221 -0.80 -10.51 -1.91
N LEU A 222 -0.91 -11.37 -0.91
CA LEU A 222 -2.18 -12.01 -0.55
C LEU A 222 -2.41 -11.84 0.95
N GLY A 223 -3.32 -10.94 1.29
CA GLY A 223 -3.87 -10.85 2.65
C GLY A 223 -4.85 -11.97 2.89
N LEU A 224 -4.74 -12.60 4.05
CA LEU A 224 -5.61 -13.69 4.49
C LEU A 224 -6.24 -13.27 5.80
N PHE A 225 -7.57 -13.31 5.88
CA PHE A 225 -8.33 -12.87 7.04
C PHE A 225 -9.34 -13.96 7.44
N ASN A 226 -9.19 -14.49 8.64
CA ASN A 226 -10.15 -15.43 9.20
C ASN A 226 -11.35 -14.69 9.79
N MET A 227 -12.43 -14.66 9.02
CA MET A 227 -13.68 -14.00 9.38
C MET A 227 -14.66 -14.92 10.13
N GLY A 228 -14.27 -16.18 10.34
CA GLY A 228 -15.04 -17.18 11.06
C GLY A 228 -14.74 -17.23 12.55
N GLU A 229 -15.65 -17.88 13.29
CA GLU A 229 -15.56 -18.06 14.75
C GLU A 229 -14.60 -19.18 15.17
N GLY A 230 -14.09 -19.97 14.23
CA GLY A 230 -13.18 -21.10 14.46
C GLY A 230 -11.76 -20.87 13.95
N GLU A 231 -10.78 -21.45 14.64
CA GLU A 231 -9.41 -21.57 14.11
C GLU A 231 -9.43 -22.38 12.83
N SER A 232 -8.74 -21.91 11.79
CA SER A 232 -8.71 -22.57 10.48
C SER A 232 -7.31 -22.62 9.90
N MET A 233 -7.09 -23.51 8.94
CA MET A 233 -5.83 -23.67 8.21
C MET A 233 -6.11 -23.86 6.73
N GLU A 234 -5.29 -23.23 5.89
CA GLU A 234 -5.32 -23.39 4.45
C GLU A 234 -3.92 -23.67 3.89
N LEU A 235 -3.87 -24.43 2.80
CA LEU A 235 -2.70 -24.56 1.94
C LEU A 235 -2.87 -23.59 0.77
N VAL A 236 -2.13 -22.48 0.79
CA VAL A 236 -2.25 -21.42 -0.22
C VAL A 236 -1.25 -21.70 -1.34
N THR A 237 -1.74 -21.87 -2.57
CA THR A 237 -0.88 -22.15 -3.74
C THR A 237 -0.20 -20.88 -4.27
N LEU A 238 0.93 -21.05 -4.95
CA LEU A 238 1.58 -19.97 -5.68
C LEU A 238 0.67 -19.35 -6.75
N GLU A 239 -0.15 -20.17 -7.43
CA GLU A 239 -1.17 -19.69 -8.37
C GLU A 239 -2.18 -18.77 -7.69
N ALA A 240 -2.64 -19.09 -6.48
CA ALA A 240 -3.60 -18.26 -5.75
C ALA A 240 -3.01 -16.89 -5.39
N MET A 241 -1.73 -16.83 -5.02
CA MET A 241 -1.03 -15.59 -4.68
C MET A 241 -0.75 -14.72 -5.90
N THR A 242 -0.26 -15.32 -6.98
CA THR A 242 0.23 -14.58 -8.16
C THR A 242 -0.85 -14.35 -9.21
N ARG A 243 -1.94 -15.12 -9.15
CA ARG A 243 -3.05 -15.15 -10.12
C ARG A 243 -2.59 -15.41 -11.56
N THR A 244 -1.45 -16.08 -11.72
CA THR A 244 -0.94 -16.51 -13.01
C THR A 244 -0.72 -18.01 -13.04
N LYS A 245 -0.99 -18.60 -14.21
CA LYS A 245 -0.67 -20.01 -14.51
C LYS A 245 0.75 -20.18 -15.04
N SER A 246 1.47 -19.09 -15.30
CA SER A 246 2.84 -19.13 -15.81
C SER A 246 3.82 -19.66 -14.76
N ALA A 247 4.79 -20.46 -15.21
CA ALA A 247 5.92 -20.89 -14.40
C ALA A 247 6.84 -19.70 -14.08
N GLY A 248 6.67 -19.11 -12.90
CA GLY A 248 7.64 -18.20 -12.29
C GLY A 248 8.05 -18.75 -10.94
N SER A 249 9.31 -18.52 -10.55
CA SER A 249 9.81 -18.92 -9.23
C SER A 249 9.73 -17.73 -8.27
N TYR A 250 9.31 -17.97 -7.03
CA TYR A 250 9.08 -16.92 -6.04
C TYR A 250 9.63 -17.30 -4.67
N VAL A 251 10.12 -16.31 -3.96
CA VAL A 251 10.28 -16.36 -2.50
C VAL A 251 9.02 -15.80 -1.88
N VAL A 252 8.36 -16.57 -1.04
CA VAL A 252 7.18 -16.13 -0.29
C VAL A 252 7.55 -15.93 1.18
N THR A 253 7.24 -14.73 1.67
CA THR A 253 7.37 -14.37 3.09
C THR A 253 6.00 -14.24 3.73
N LYS A 254 5.95 -14.36 5.06
CA LYS A 254 4.78 -14.05 5.88
C LYS A 254 5.11 -12.92 6.82
N HIS A 255 4.22 -11.96 6.97
CA HIS A 255 4.46 -10.81 7.84
C HIS A 255 4.32 -11.16 9.33
N TYR A 256 3.27 -11.89 9.72
CA TYR A 256 2.94 -12.14 11.13
C TYR A 256 3.43 -13.50 11.66
N GLN A 257 4.06 -14.32 10.82
CA GLN A 257 4.59 -15.60 11.27
C GLN A 257 5.73 -15.41 12.27
N LYS A 258 5.58 -15.99 13.46
CA LYS A 258 6.70 -16.18 14.39
C LYS A 258 7.68 -17.21 13.80
N GLY A 259 8.81 -16.75 13.29
CA GLY A 259 9.92 -17.61 12.86
C GLY A 259 10.59 -17.16 11.55
N LYS A 260 11.84 -17.57 11.39
CA LYS A 260 12.78 -17.15 10.34
C LYS A 260 12.51 -17.76 8.95
N LYS A 261 11.27 -18.11 8.61
CA LYS A 261 11.00 -18.99 7.47
C LYS A 261 10.63 -18.21 6.21
N VAL A 262 11.34 -18.50 5.12
CA VAL A 262 10.94 -18.16 3.75
C VAL A 262 10.49 -19.44 3.04
N TYR A 263 9.61 -19.30 2.05
CA TYR A 263 9.12 -20.41 1.23
C TYR A 263 9.57 -20.18 -0.21
N VAL A 264 10.41 -21.06 -0.75
CA VAL A 264 10.86 -20.98 -2.14
C VAL A 264 9.97 -21.87 -2.98
N LEU A 265 9.19 -21.28 -3.88
CA LEU A 265 8.16 -21.94 -4.68
C LEU A 265 8.55 -21.85 -6.16
N TYR A 266 8.52 -22.96 -6.87
CA TYR A 266 8.93 -23.05 -8.29
C TYR A 266 7.76 -23.37 -9.21
N ASN A 267 6.73 -24.05 -8.69
CA ASN A 267 5.56 -24.48 -9.46
C ASN A 267 4.29 -23.78 -8.97
N PRO A 268 3.32 -23.51 -9.87
CA PRO A 268 2.04 -22.90 -9.49
C PRO A 268 1.28 -23.66 -8.38
N SER A 269 1.46 -24.99 -8.30
CA SER A 269 0.85 -25.86 -7.29
C SER A 269 1.59 -25.93 -5.96
N ASP A 270 2.80 -25.35 -5.86
CA ASP A 270 3.53 -25.34 -4.59
C ASP A 270 2.77 -24.49 -3.57
N VAL A 271 2.80 -24.90 -2.30
CA VAL A 271 1.92 -24.35 -1.26
C VAL A 271 2.67 -23.75 -0.08
N VAL A 272 2.03 -22.74 0.51
CA VAL A 272 2.38 -22.18 1.82
C VAL A 272 1.26 -22.54 2.81
N PRO A 273 1.55 -23.29 3.89
CA PRO A 273 0.56 -23.57 4.93
C PRO A 273 0.34 -22.32 5.79
N VAL A 274 -0.92 -21.92 5.98
CA VAL A 274 -1.32 -20.76 6.79
C VAL A 274 -2.34 -21.20 7.81
N LYS A 275 -2.11 -20.87 9.09
CA LYS A 275 -3.02 -21.16 10.20
C LYS A 275 -3.37 -19.85 10.90
N LEU A 276 -4.66 -19.53 11.01
CA LEU A 276 -5.13 -18.28 11.58
C LEU A 276 -6.12 -18.53 12.72
N GLN A 277 -5.99 -17.73 13.78
CA GLN A 277 -6.93 -17.69 14.89
C GLN A 277 -8.31 -17.21 14.42
N PRO A 278 -9.41 -17.55 15.13
CA PRO A 278 -10.74 -17.05 14.82
C PRO A 278 -10.86 -15.53 14.99
N ASN A 279 -11.99 -14.96 14.55
CA ASN A 279 -12.40 -13.60 14.85
C ASN A 279 -11.35 -12.55 14.48
N GLY A 280 -10.86 -12.59 13.23
CA GLY A 280 -9.94 -11.59 12.71
C GLY A 280 -8.46 -11.97 12.79
N GLY A 281 -8.13 -13.24 13.02
CA GLY A 281 -6.78 -13.74 12.76
C GLY A 281 -6.40 -13.48 11.30
N HIS A 282 -5.19 -12.98 11.05
CA HIS A 282 -4.80 -12.52 9.73
C HIS A 282 -3.30 -12.72 9.47
N ASP A 283 -2.93 -12.78 8.19
CA ASP A 283 -1.54 -12.72 7.75
C ASP A 283 -1.43 -12.06 6.36
N ILE A 284 -0.23 -11.58 6.02
CA ILE A 284 0.08 -11.08 4.67
C ILE A 284 1.18 -11.96 4.09
N LEU A 285 0.86 -12.63 2.99
CA LEU A 285 1.85 -13.31 2.17
C LEU A 285 2.38 -12.33 1.12
N ALA A 286 3.69 -12.24 0.98
CA ALA A 286 4.32 -11.48 -0.11
C ALA A 286 5.15 -12.43 -0.97
N ALA A 287 4.77 -12.57 -2.24
CA ALA A 287 5.46 -13.36 -3.25
C ALA A 287 6.40 -12.44 -4.05
N HIS A 288 7.70 -12.59 -3.79
CA HIS A 288 8.78 -11.85 -4.44
C HIS A 288 9.36 -12.70 -5.59
N PRO A 289 9.37 -12.21 -6.83
CA PRO A 289 9.88 -12.98 -7.96
C PRO A 289 11.38 -13.23 -7.81
N ILE A 290 11.79 -14.46 -8.10
CA ILE A 290 13.20 -14.85 -8.15
C ILE A 290 13.76 -14.45 -9.51
N ILE A 291 14.85 -13.70 -9.48
CA ILE A 291 15.66 -13.33 -10.63
C ILE A 291 16.82 -14.33 -10.72
N LYS A 292 17.03 -14.88 -11.92
CA LYS A 292 18.09 -15.85 -12.21
C LYS A 292 19.07 -15.28 -13.22
N VAL A 293 20.35 -15.22 -12.85
CA VAL A 293 21.44 -14.71 -13.70
C VAL A 293 22.65 -15.60 -13.47
N GLY A 294 23.11 -16.33 -14.49
CA GLY A 294 24.18 -17.31 -14.31
C GLY A 294 23.80 -18.34 -13.23
N SER A 295 24.63 -18.45 -12.18
CA SER A 295 24.36 -19.28 -10.99
C SER A 295 23.62 -18.54 -9.86
N LEU A 296 23.43 -17.22 -9.97
CA LEU A 296 22.70 -16.43 -8.98
C LEU A 296 21.20 -16.68 -9.09
N GLU A 297 20.57 -16.98 -7.96
CA GLU A 297 19.12 -16.87 -7.76
C GLU A 297 18.86 -15.92 -6.58
N CYS A 298 18.15 -14.82 -6.82
CA CYS A 298 17.94 -13.79 -5.81
C CYS A 298 16.52 -13.19 -5.85
N ALA A 299 16.08 -12.58 -4.75
CA ALA A 299 14.85 -11.79 -4.69
C ALA A 299 15.01 -10.63 -3.69
N VAL A 300 14.59 -9.42 -4.06
CA VAL A 300 14.53 -8.29 -3.12
C VAL A 300 13.18 -8.33 -2.38
N LEU A 301 13.25 -8.39 -1.05
CA LEU A 301 12.08 -8.54 -0.19
C LEU A 301 11.45 -7.20 0.23
N GLY A 302 12.15 -6.08 0.01
CA GLY A 302 11.71 -4.75 0.43
C GLY A 302 12.06 -4.47 1.89
N LEU A 303 11.35 -3.52 2.53
CA LEU A 303 11.60 -3.17 3.93
C LEU A 303 11.05 -4.23 4.89
N VAL A 304 11.91 -4.79 5.73
CA VAL A 304 11.54 -5.76 6.77
C VAL A 304 10.75 -5.08 7.89
N GLY A 305 9.78 -5.81 8.45
CA GLY A 305 8.94 -5.29 9.54
C GLY A 305 7.83 -4.36 9.06
N ARG A 306 7.62 -4.24 7.74
CA ARG A 306 6.55 -3.45 7.13
C ARG A 306 5.56 -4.37 6.41
N MET A 307 4.27 -4.16 6.67
CA MET A 307 3.19 -5.03 6.16
C MET A 307 3.21 -5.20 4.64
N THR A 308 3.55 -4.13 3.92
CA THR A 308 3.69 -4.07 2.47
C THR A 308 5.08 -3.56 2.08
N GLY A 309 6.12 -4.09 2.74
CA GLY A 309 7.50 -3.60 2.64
C GLY A 309 8.08 -3.46 1.24
N ALA A 310 7.69 -4.30 0.28
CA ALA A 310 8.14 -4.17 -1.11
C ALA A 310 7.45 -3.04 -1.89
N ALA A 311 6.48 -2.34 -1.30
CA ALA A 311 5.96 -1.09 -1.84
C ALA A 311 6.97 0.08 -1.71
N VAL A 312 8.13 -0.13 -1.07
CA VAL A 312 9.23 0.83 -1.05
C VAL A 312 9.94 0.96 -2.40
N LEU A 313 9.85 -0.06 -3.26
CA LEU A 313 10.57 -0.12 -4.53
C LEU A 313 9.94 0.87 -5.52
N GLU A 314 10.73 1.63 -6.27
CA GLU A 314 10.24 2.51 -7.35
C GLU A 314 10.53 1.93 -8.74
N SER A 315 11.41 0.94 -8.83
CA SER A 315 11.78 0.27 -10.08
C SER A 315 11.68 -1.26 -9.96
N PRO A 316 11.47 -1.98 -11.07
CA PRO A 316 11.74 -3.41 -11.11
C PRO A 316 13.18 -3.69 -10.69
N VAL A 317 13.36 -4.74 -9.91
CA VAL A 317 14.70 -5.22 -9.52
C VAL A 317 15.42 -5.74 -10.75
N ARG A 318 16.70 -5.38 -10.90
CA ARG A 318 17.57 -5.88 -11.97
C ARG A 318 18.73 -6.63 -11.34
N ALA A 319 19.15 -7.71 -11.99
CA ALA A 319 20.39 -8.40 -11.67
C ALA A 319 21.17 -8.67 -12.95
N GLU A 320 22.49 -8.59 -12.89
CA GLU A 320 23.40 -8.80 -14.02
C GLU A 320 24.74 -9.38 -13.55
N GLU A 321 25.48 -10.01 -14.47
CA GLU A 321 26.86 -10.43 -14.23
C GLU A 321 27.79 -9.21 -14.28
N ASP A 322 28.73 -9.15 -13.35
CA ASP A 322 29.70 -8.06 -13.30
C ASP A 322 30.62 -8.12 -14.53
N ALA A 323 30.66 -7.04 -15.31
CA ALA A 323 31.53 -6.96 -16.47
C ALA A 323 33.04 -7.02 -16.12
N ALA A 324 33.40 -6.77 -14.86
CA ALA A 324 34.77 -6.65 -14.38
C ALA A 324 35.34 -7.95 -13.75
N GLY A 325 34.56 -9.02 -13.61
CA GLY A 325 35.02 -10.26 -12.98
C GLY A 325 33.90 -11.23 -12.60
N PRO A 326 34.23 -12.35 -11.93
CA PRO A 326 33.24 -13.32 -11.47
C PRO A 326 32.44 -12.73 -10.30
N GLY A 327 31.28 -12.16 -10.60
CA GLY A 327 30.41 -11.52 -9.62
C GLY A 327 29.09 -11.13 -10.26
N TYR A 328 28.19 -10.64 -9.41
CA TYR A 328 26.86 -10.21 -9.79
C TYR A 328 26.51 -8.88 -9.14
N SER A 329 25.76 -8.06 -9.85
CA SER A 329 25.20 -6.81 -9.35
C SER A 329 23.69 -6.89 -9.34
N ILE A 330 23.07 -6.59 -8.20
CA ILE A 330 21.63 -6.47 -8.02
C ILE A 330 21.32 -4.99 -7.76
N SER A 331 20.50 -4.37 -8.61
CA SER A 331 20.14 -2.95 -8.50
C SER A 331 18.63 -2.75 -8.32
N VAL A 332 18.29 -1.79 -7.45
CA VAL A 332 16.92 -1.39 -7.20
C VAL A 332 16.82 0.06 -6.72
N THR A 333 15.80 0.78 -7.16
CA THR A 333 15.48 2.12 -6.68
C THR A 333 14.43 2.05 -5.56
N ILE A 334 14.62 2.80 -4.47
CA ILE A 334 13.74 2.83 -3.30
C ILE A 334 13.30 4.26 -2.95
N LYS A 335 12.11 4.43 -2.35
CA LYS A 335 11.56 5.75 -1.94
C LYS A 335 11.56 6.05 -0.44
N ALA A 336 12.02 5.12 0.41
CA ALA A 336 12.03 5.30 1.85
C ALA A 336 13.10 4.45 2.55
N LEU A 337 13.43 4.86 3.77
CA LEU A 337 14.45 4.31 4.64
C LEU A 337 13.92 3.14 5.49
N GLY A 338 14.83 2.24 5.82
CA GLY A 338 14.64 1.15 6.75
C GLY A 338 15.49 -0.07 6.38
N PRO A 339 15.36 -1.18 7.12
CA PRO A 339 16.05 -2.42 6.82
C PRO A 339 15.61 -3.03 5.49
N LEU A 340 16.43 -2.93 4.45
CA LEU A 340 16.16 -3.52 3.15
C LEU A 340 16.67 -4.96 3.11
N ALA A 341 15.79 -5.94 2.89
CA ALA A 341 16.19 -7.34 2.81
C ALA A 341 16.25 -7.89 1.39
N ILE A 342 17.18 -8.82 1.19
CA ILE A 342 17.29 -9.67 0.01
C ILE A 342 17.37 -11.13 0.43
N TRP A 343 16.79 -11.99 -0.40
CA TRP A 343 17.02 -13.42 -0.36
C TRP A 343 18.02 -13.81 -1.46
N LEU A 344 18.98 -14.65 -1.10
CA LEU A 344 19.97 -15.24 -2.01
C LEU A 344 19.97 -16.74 -1.81
N LYS A 345 19.78 -17.51 -2.88
CA LYS A 345 19.92 -18.96 -2.81
C LYS A 345 21.34 -19.32 -2.38
N ASP A 346 21.46 -20.21 -1.40
CA ASP A 346 22.73 -20.59 -0.79
C ASP A 346 23.50 -19.37 -0.23
N GLY A 347 22.77 -18.37 0.29
CA GLY A 347 23.30 -17.09 0.76
C GLY A 347 24.45 -17.21 1.75
N LYS A 348 24.52 -18.30 2.52
CA LYS A 348 25.66 -18.59 3.42
C LYS A 348 27.00 -18.70 2.69
N VAL A 349 27.01 -19.23 1.46
CA VAL A 349 28.22 -19.43 0.66
C VAL A 349 28.85 -18.08 0.32
N TYR A 350 28.00 -17.09 0.04
CA TYR A 350 28.41 -15.73 -0.32
C TYR A 350 28.77 -14.84 0.89
N ARG A 351 28.47 -15.27 2.13
CA ARG A 351 28.79 -14.52 3.37
C ARG A 351 30.25 -14.65 3.85
N GLY A 352 31.14 -15.36 3.11
CA GLY A 352 32.59 -15.37 3.35
C GLY A 352 33.28 -14.02 3.08
N ASP A 353 34.60 -13.90 3.33
CA ASP A 353 35.55 -12.76 3.18
C ASP A 353 35.12 -11.45 2.45
N GLY A 354 33.96 -10.88 2.78
CA GLY A 354 33.41 -9.68 2.12
C GLY A 354 32.72 -9.94 0.77
N GLY A 355 32.18 -11.15 0.56
CA GLY A 355 31.54 -11.57 -0.69
C GLY A 355 30.22 -10.88 -1.03
N ILE A 356 29.55 -10.20 -0.07
CA ILE A 356 28.36 -9.39 -0.34
C ILE A 356 28.56 -7.98 0.20
N LYS A 357 28.35 -6.99 -0.65
CA LYS A 357 28.42 -5.57 -0.29
C LYS A 357 27.25 -4.81 -0.86
N ALA A 358 26.61 -4.00 -0.04
CA ALA A 358 25.55 -3.09 -0.49
C ALA A 358 26.06 -1.65 -0.45
N HIS A 359 25.65 -0.86 -1.43
CA HIS A 359 25.94 0.56 -1.52
C HIS A 359 24.67 1.32 -1.85
N ILE A 360 24.48 2.46 -1.20
CA ILE A 360 23.54 3.48 -1.68
C ILE A 360 24.26 4.41 -2.66
N CYS A 361 23.57 4.78 -3.73
CA CYS A 361 24.06 5.66 -4.79
C CYS A 361 23.21 6.94 -4.82
N PHE A 362 23.85 8.10 -4.77
CA PHE A 362 23.15 9.39 -4.77
C PHE A 362 23.89 10.44 -5.61
N PRO A 363 23.15 11.36 -6.25
CA PRO A 363 23.74 12.47 -6.97
C PRO A 363 24.30 13.52 -6.00
N HIS A 364 25.54 13.96 -6.22
CA HIS A 364 26.17 15.08 -5.52
C HIS A 364 27.14 15.83 -6.44
N LYS A 365 26.94 17.15 -6.64
CA LYS A 365 27.82 18.03 -7.44
C LYS A 365 28.16 17.44 -8.82
N ASN A 366 27.14 17.04 -9.57
CA ASN A 366 27.25 16.43 -10.91
C ASN A 366 28.07 15.12 -10.96
N ARG A 367 28.22 14.42 -9.82
CA ARG A 367 28.81 13.08 -9.73
C ARG A 367 27.89 12.16 -8.95
N VAL A 368 27.94 10.86 -9.26
CA VAL A 368 27.33 9.84 -8.41
C VAL A 368 28.33 9.51 -7.30
N GLN A 369 27.88 9.65 -6.06
CA GLN A 369 28.61 9.22 -4.88
C GLN A 369 28.02 7.91 -4.38
N THR A 370 28.85 7.10 -3.74
CA THR A 370 28.44 5.83 -3.14
C THR A 370 28.77 5.79 -1.66
N ARG A 371 27.92 5.11 -0.88
CA ARG A 371 28.16 4.85 0.54
C ARG A 371 27.85 3.39 0.83
N GLU A 372 28.81 2.70 1.44
CA GLU A 372 28.63 1.32 1.86
C GLU A 372 27.56 1.22 2.95
N VAL A 373 26.72 0.19 2.84
CA VAL A 373 25.63 -0.11 3.76
C VAL A 373 25.99 -1.37 4.54
N LYS A 374 25.87 -1.29 5.87
CA LYS A 374 26.17 -2.42 6.75
C LYS A 374 25.04 -3.45 6.74
N GLU A 375 25.42 -4.72 6.79
CA GLU A 375 24.50 -5.80 7.13
C GLU A 375 24.03 -5.64 8.59
N ILE A 376 22.75 -5.93 8.83
CA ILE A 376 22.14 -5.97 10.17
C ILE A 376 21.49 -7.31 10.46
N GLN A 377 21.65 -7.77 11.70
CA GLN A 377 21.10 -9.04 12.16
C GLN A 377 19.70 -8.83 12.71
N LEU A 378 18.70 -9.17 11.90
CA LEU A 378 17.27 -9.12 12.29
C LEU A 378 16.68 -10.50 12.60
N GLY A 379 17.53 -11.51 12.75
CA GLY A 379 17.08 -12.89 12.97
C GLY A 379 16.27 -13.44 11.80
N LEU A 380 16.60 -13.08 10.56
CA LEU A 380 15.95 -13.57 9.34
C LEU A 380 16.40 -15.00 8.99
N ALA A 381 15.80 -15.57 7.94
CA ALA A 381 16.25 -16.84 7.38
C ALA A 381 17.74 -16.77 7.03
N ASP A 382 18.44 -17.90 7.11
CA ASP A 382 19.88 -17.91 6.86
C ASP A 382 20.26 -17.43 5.44
N ASP A 383 19.38 -17.70 4.47
CA ASP A 383 19.51 -17.28 3.07
C ASP A 383 18.99 -15.84 2.83
N THR A 384 18.73 -15.09 3.90
CA THR A 384 18.18 -13.72 3.83
C THR A 384 19.07 -12.74 4.60
N ILE A 385 19.44 -11.66 3.93
CA ILE A 385 20.35 -10.63 4.42
C ILE A 385 19.58 -9.31 4.46
N ALA A 386 19.78 -8.53 5.52
CA ALA A 386 19.19 -7.19 5.64
C ALA A 386 20.30 -6.14 5.72
N PHE A 387 20.08 -5.02 5.04
CA PHE A 387 20.99 -3.88 4.99
C PHE A 387 20.37 -2.66 5.65
N ASP A 388 21.14 -1.97 6.49
CA ASP A 388 20.69 -0.80 7.24
C ASP A 388 20.83 0.50 6.42
N ILE A 389 19.88 0.70 5.51
CA ILE A 389 19.81 1.88 4.65
C ILE A 389 19.64 3.15 5.50
N GLU A 390 18.96 3.06 6.64
CA GLU A 390 18.65 4.20 7.49
C GLU A 390 19.92 4.77 8.14
N SER A 391 20.74 3.92 8.77
CA SER A 391 22.02 4.36 9.33
C SER A 391 22.99 4.85 8.25
N ALA A 392 23.06 4.16 7.10
CA ALA A 392 23.93 4.58 5.99
C ALA A 392 23.53 5.96 5.43
N TRP A 393 22.22 6.27 5.41
CA TRP A 393 21.71 7.58 5.04
C TRP A 393 21.98 8.64 6.11
N ALA A 394 21.80 8.32 7.39
CA ALA A 394 22.05 9.25 8.49
C ALA A 394 23.53 9.70 8.50
N ASP A 395 24.47 8.78 8.36
CA ASP A 395 25.91 9.05 8.22
C ASP A 395 26.26 9.92 7.00
N LEU A 396 25.39 9.95 6.00
CA LEU A 396 25.58 10.74 4.78
C LEU A 396 25.18 12.19 4.99
N VAL A 397 24.06 12.39 5.68
CA VAL A 397 23.41 13.70 5.81
C VAL A 397 23.73 14.37 7.14
N HIS A 398 24.51 13.73 8.01
CA HIS A 398 25.04 14.28 9.26
C HIS A 398 26.56 14.08 9.34
N ASP A 399 27.29 15.09 9.83
CA ASP A 399 28.71 14.96 10.15
C ASP A 399 28.94 14.21 11.48
N SER A 400 30.20 13.97 11.85
CA SER A 400 30.56 13.29 13.11
C SER A 400 30.10 14.01 14.39
N ASN A 401 29.65 15.27 14.27
CA ASN A 401 29.11 16.07 15.37
C ASN A 401 27.58 16.15 15.33
N GLY A 402 26.91 15.41 14.44
CA GLY A 402 25.46 15.42 14.24
C GLY A 402 24.95 16.62 13.42
N THR A 403 25.84 17.48 12.93
CA THR A 403 25.46 18.65 12.11
C THR A 403 24.97 18.18 10.76
N ARG A 404 23.79 18.63 10.36
CA ARG A 404 23.21 18.25 9.08
C ARG A 404 24.06 18.79 7.92
N ILE A 405 24.65 17.89 7.12
CA ILE A 405 25.31 18.22 5.87
C ILE A 405 24.24 18.61 4.86
N PRO A 406 24.30 19.81 4.24
CA PRO A 406 23.34 20.19 3.22
C PRO A 406 23.50 19.28 2.01
N VAL A 407 22.57 18.34 1.82
CA VAL A 407 22.39 17.78 0.49
C VAL A 407 21.71 18.88 -0.33
N GLU A 408 22.47 19.43 -1.29
CA GLU A 408 22.14 20.65 -2.04
C GLU A 408 20.79 20.56 -2.77
N ASP A 409 20.27 19.34 -2.98
CA ASP A 409 18.97 19.10 -3.62
C ASP A 409 18.12 18.04 -2.90
N LYS A 410 17.55 18.39 -1.73
CA LYS A 410 16.56 17.54 -1.03
C LYS A 410 15.28 17.32 -1.84
N GLN A 411 15.01 18.16 -2.84
CA GLN A 411 13.84 18.05 -3.69
C GLN A 411 14.04 16.98 -4.79
N ALA A 412 15.30 16.77 -5.21
CA ALA A 412 15.71 15.68 -6.10
C ALA A 412 15.80 14.30 -5.42
N LEU A 413 16.04 14.23 -4.11
CA LEU A 413 16.16 12.95 -3.39
C LEU A 413 14.80 12.39 -2.98
N ARG A 414 13.90 12.15 -3.95
CA ARG A 414 12.65 11.42 -3.72
C ARG A 414 12.87 9.91 -3.63
N GLU A 415 13.95 9.46 -4.23
CA GLU A 415 14.32 8.07 -4.39
C GLU A 415 15.85 7.91 -4.34
N LEU A 416 16.30 6.68 -4.16
CA LEU A 416 17.71 6.33 -4.03
C LEU A 416 17.96 4.98 -4.68
N ASP A 417 19.05 4.86 -5.42
CA ASP A 417 19.49 3.58 -5.97
C ASP A 417 20.30 2.82 -4.93
N VAL A 418 20.00 1.53 -4.79
CA VAL A 418 20.75 0.58 -3.98
C VAL A 418 21.35 -0.46 -4.91
N ILE A 419 22.67 -0.62 -4.83
CA ILE A 419 23.42 -1.62 -5.59
C ILE A 419 24.00 -2.62 -4.60
N ILE A 420 23.71 -3.91 -4.82
CA ILE A 420 24.19 -5.01 -4.01
C ILE A 420 25.08 -5.88 -4.89
N SER A 421 26.38 -5.87 -4.60
CA SER A 421 27.38 -6.70 -5.27
C SER A 421 27.55 -8.02 -4.54
N VAL A 422 27.56 -9.11 -5.29
CA VAL A 422 27.76 -10.48 -4.81
C VAL A 422 28.93 -11.07 -5.57
N GLN A 423 30.06 -11.35 -4.90
CA GLN A 423 31.21 -12.00 -5.51
C GLN A 423 30.99 -13.52 -5.57
N ALA A 424 31.30 -14.12 -6.72
CA ALA A 424 31.08 -15.53 -7.00
C ALA A 424 32.23 -16.44 -6.53
#